data_AF-A0A9R0X7Y5-F1
#
_entry.id   AF-A0A9R0X7Y5-F1
#
_cell.length_a   1.000
_cell.length_b   1.000
_cell.length_c   1.000
_cell.angle_alpha   90.00
_cell.angle_beta   90.00
_cell.angle_gamma   90.00
#
_symmetry.space_group_name_H-M   'P 1'
#
loop_
_entity.id
_entity.type
_entity.pdbx_description
1 polymer ?
#
loop_
_entity_poly.entity_id
_entity_poly.type
_entity_poly.pdbx_seq_one_letter_code
_entity_poly.pdbx_strand_id
1 'polypeptide(L)'
;MAASCTLTVPALFAASSSSSSTSARRYRRFGVVAMASAGQKVYAPGVAVSEGNGGLPKISLKSPHGSEAEIYLFGACVTSWKVPSGKDLLFVRPDAVFNGQKPISGGIPHCFPQFGPGPMQQVCETCI
;
A
#
# COMPACT_ATOMS: atom_id res chain seq x y z
N MET A 1 48.28 -21.91 -26.96
CA MET A 1 47.28 -21.34 -27.90
C MET A 1 46.61 -20.18 -27.19
N ALA A 2 47.07 -18.95 -27.47
CA ALA A 2 46.51 -17.73 -26.93
C ALA A 2 45.29 -17.31 -27.76
N ALA A 3 44.20 -16.95 -27.11
CA ALA A 3 43.07 -16.28 -27.73
C ALA A 3 42.93 -14.89 -27.08
N SER A 4 43.03 -13.86 -27.90
CA SER A 4 42.90 -12.45 -27.53
C SER A 4 41.69 -11.83 -28.24
N CYS A 5 41.30 -10.64 -27.75
CA CYS A 5 40.46 -9.62 -28.39
C CYS A 5 38.94 -9.82 -28.26
N THR A 6 38.10 -8.83 -27.97
CA THR A 6 38.25 -7.40 -27.63
C THR A 6 36.88 -6.94 -27.12
N LEU A 7 36.84 -6.08 -26.10
CA LEU A 7 35.65 -5.36 -25.62
C LEU A 7 35.32 -4.19 -26.57
N THR A 8 34.06 -3.99 -26.91
CA THR A 8 33.56 -2.76 -27.55
C THR A 8 32.28 -2.29 -26.87
N VAL A 9 32.38 -1.15 -26.18
CA VAL A 9 31.31 -0.32 -25.64
C VAL A 9 30.90 0.68 -26.73
N PRO A 10 29.62 0.98 -26.96
CA PRO A 10 29.24 2.22 -27.62
C PRO A 10 28.94 3.28 -26.56
N ALA A 11 29.68 4.37 -26.67
CA ALA A 11 29.47 5.60 -25.95
C ALA A 11 28.76 6.61 -26.87
N LEU A 12 27.87 7.41 -26.27
CA LEU A 12 27.73 8.86 -26.48
C LEU A 12 26.82 9.46 -27.60
N PHE A 13 26.09 10.50 -27.13
CA PHE A 13 25.61 11.72 -27.81
C PHE A 13 24.36 11.59 -28.72
N ALA A 14 23.43 12.53 -28.80
CA ALA A 14 23.35 13.92 -28.32
C ALA A 14 21.88 14.35 -28.16
N ALA A 15 21.64 15.35 -27.31
CA ALA A 15 20.43 16.16 -27.33
C ALA A 15 20.40 17.06 -28.58
N SER A 16 19.22 17.28 -29.16
CA SER A 16 18.93 18.47 -29.98
C SER A 16 17.42 18.71 -30.02
N SER A 17 17.04 19.91 -29.59
CA SER A 17 15.72 20.51 -29.62
C SER A 17 15.43 21.14 -31.00
N SER A 18 14.19 21.08 -31.47
CA SER A 18 13.57 22.14 -32.32
C SER A 18 12.08 21.91 -32.59
N SER A 19 11.27 22.78 -31.99
CA SER A 19 10.10 23.51 -32.53
C SER A 19 9.31 23.00 -33.76
N SER A 20 8.03 22.66 -33.49
CA SER A 20 6.78 23.11 -34.16
C SER A 20 6.63 23.11 -35.70
N SER A 21 5.61 22.41 -36.21
CA SER A 21 4.39 23.05 -36.77
C SER A 21 3.36 22.03 -37.30
N THR A 22 2.11 22.33 -36.97
CA THR A 22 0.81 22.00 -37.63
C THR A 22 0.75 20.93 -38.72
N SER A 23 0.00 19.86 -38.45
CA SER A 23 -0.98 19.34 -39.43
C SER A 23 -2.14 18.68 -38.71
N ALA A 24 -3.26 19.40 -38.62
CA ALA A 24 -4.51 18.92 -38.06
C ALA A 24 -5.13 17.86 -39.00
N ARG A 25 -4.69 16.61 -38.87
CA ARG A 25 -5.32 15.48 -39.58
C ARG A 25 -6.58 15.08 -38.80
N ARG A 26 -7.70 15.67 -39.24
CA ARG A 26 -9.06 15.48 -38.74
C ARG A 26 -9.50 14.02 -38.94
N TYR A 27 -9.09 13.12 -38.06
CA TYR A 27 -9.56 11.74 -38.02
C TYR A 27 -10.96 11.71 -37.41
N ARG A 28 -11.96 11.36 -38.22
CA ARG A 28 -13.34 11.10 -37.78
C ARG A 28 -13.32 9.91 -36.81
N ARG A 29 -13.18 10.18 -35.51
CA ARG A 29 -13.47 9.19 -34.47
C ARG A 29 -14.98 9.00 -34.42
N PHE A 30 -15.45 7.87 -34.95
CA PHE A 30 -16.72 7.30 -34.54
C PHE A 30 -16.75 7.29 -33.01
N GLY A 31 -17.79 7.93 -32.46
CA GLY A 31 -17.95 8.12 -31.03
C GLY A 31 -18.17 6.79 -30.34
N VAL A 32 -17.13 6.29 -29.68
CA VAL A 32 -17.28 5.32 -28.60
C VAL A 32 -17.14 6.14 -27.33
N VAL A 33 -18.27 6.43 -26.68
CA VAL A 33 -18.28 7.00 -25.33
C VAL A 33 -17.70 5.95 -24.38
N ALA A 34 -16.45 6.15 -23.97
CA ALA A 34 -15.88 5.40 -22.86
C ALA A 34 -16.58 5.87 -21.58
N MET A 35 -17.49 5.05 -21.04
CA MET A 35 -18.00 5.22 -19.68
C MET A 35 -16.85 4.97 -18.71
N ALA A 36 -16.17 6.03 -18.27
CA ALA A 36 -15.29 5.95 -17.13
C ALA A 36 -16.18 5.83 -15.88
N SER A 37 -16.31 4.60 -15.35
CA SER A 37 -16.89 4.37 -14.04
C SER A 37 -16.00 5.04 -12.99
N ALA A 38 -16.36 6.25 -12.58
CA ALA A 38 -15.77 6.94 -11.45
C ALA A 38 -16.26 6.23 -10.17
N GLY A 39 -15.39 5.45 -9.53
CA GLY A 39 -15.73 4.88 -8.22
C GLY A 39 -14.76 3.85 -7.65
N GLN A 40 -13.89 3.23 -8.45
CA GLN A 40 -12.89 2.31 -7.88
C GLN A 40 -11.68 3.09 -7.40
N LYS A 41 -11.55 3.20 -6.07
CA LYS A 41 -10.31 3.60 -5.41
C LYS A 41 -9.26 2.54 -5.78
N VAL A 42 -8.41 2.87 -6.76
CA VAL A 42 -7.37 1.96 -7.25
C VAL A 42 -6.28 1.90 -6.20
N TYR A 43 -6.22 0.78 -5.48
CA TYR A 43 -5.11 0.49 -4.58
C TYR A 43 -3.99 -0.24 -5.33
N ALA A 44 -2.76 -0.15 -4.81
CA ALA A 44 -1.63 -0.89 -5.38
C ALA A 44 -1.90 -2.40 -5.40
N PRO A 45 -1.27 -3.16 -6.32
CA PRO A 45 -1.38 -4.62 -6.32
C PRO A 45 -1.08 -5.22 -4.94
N GLY A 46 -1.95 -6.12 -4.49
CA GLY A 46 -1.81 -6.74 -3.16
C GLY A 46 -2.39 -5.93 -2.00
N VAL A 47 -3.05 -4.80 -2.25
CA VAL A 47 -3.75 -4.01 -1.22
C VAL A 47 -5.26 -4.16 -1.39
N ALA A 48 -5.95 -4.61 -0.35
CA ALA A 48 -7.40 -4.68 -0.29
C ALA A 48 -7.91 -3.96 0.96
N VAL A 49 -8.99 -3.20 0.82
CA VAL A 49 -9.71 -2.59 1.95
C VAL A 49 -10.98 -3.39 2.17
N SER A 50 -11.20 -3.86 3.39
CA SER A 50 -12.38 -4.62 3.78
C SER A 50 -12.81 -4.24 5.19
N GLU A 51 -14.03 -4.63 5.56
CA GLU A 51 -14.46 -4.56 6.96
C GLU A 51 -13.87 -5.74 7.73
N GLY A 52 -13.26 -5.44 8.89
CA GLY A 52 -12.71 -6.42 9.82
C GLY A 52 -13.65 -6.71 10.98
N ASN A 53 -13.09 -7.20 12.07
CA ASN A 53 -13.84 -7.46 13.31
C ASN A 53 -14.49 -6.17 13.82
N GLY A 54 -15.71 -6.30 14.35
CA GLY A 54 -16.48 -5.17 14.90
C GLY A 54 -16.86 -4.09 13.89
N GLY A 55 -16.81 -4.39 12.58
CA GLY A 55 -17.13 -3.45 11.51
C GLY A 55 -16.06 -2.37 11.29
N LEU A 56 -14.89 -2.52 11.92
CA LEU A 56 -13.81 -1.56 11.72
C LEU A 56 -13.16 -1.74 10.35
N PRO A 57 -12.85 -0.65 9.62
CA PRO A 57 -12.17 -0.74 8.35
C PRO A 57 -10.73 -1.26 8.53
N LYS A 58 -10.36 -2.22 7.69
CA LYS A 58 -9.10 -2.95 7.71
C LYS A 58 -8.48 -2.96 6.31
N ILE A 59 -7.16 -2.90 6.27
CA ILE A 59 -6.35 -3.14 5.08
C ILE A 59 -5.75 -4.53 5.19
N SER A 60 -5.97 -5.35 4.17
CA SER A 60 -5.28 -6.62 3.95
C SER A 60 -4.21 -6.43 2.89
N LEU A 61 -2.96 -6.70 3.26
CA LEU A 61 -1.80 -6.64 2.39
C LEU A 61 -1.34 -8.04 2.02
N LYS A 62 -0.99 -8.23 0.75
CA LYS A 62 -0.40 -9.46 0.22
C LYS A 62 0.88 -9.13 -0.53
N SER A 63 1.98 -9.73 -0.11
CA SER A 63 3.26 -9.65 -0.78
C SER A 63 3.30 -10.63 -1.97
N PRO A 64 3.99 -10.29 -3.07
CA PRO A 64 4.28 -11.23 -4.15
C PRO A 64 5.01 -12.51 -3.67
N HIS A 65 5.72 -12.42 -2.55
CA HIS A 65 6.45 -13.55 -1.95
C HIS A 65 5.57 -14.41 -1.02
N GLY A 66 4.26 -14.14 -0.91
CA GLY A 66 3.32 -14.95 -0.15
C GLY A 66 3.16 -14.57 1.33
N SER A 67 3.81 -13.49 1.80
CA SER A 67 3.52 -12.93 3.13
C SER A 67 2.24 -12.12 3.11
N GLU A 68 1.50 -12.14 4.21
CA GLU A 68 0.26 -11.37 4.38
C GLU A 68 0.32 -10.51 5.64
N ALA A 69 -0.31 -9.34 5.62
CA ALA A 69 -0.44 -8.52 6.82
C ALA A 69 -1.84 -7.92 6.90
N GLU A 70 -2.33 -7.72 8.11
CA GLU A 70 -3.60 -7.06 8.37
C GLU A 70 -3.40 -5.83 9.24
N ILE A 71 -3.98 -4.71 8.82
CA ILE A 71 -3.81 -3.42 9.45
C ILE A 71 -5.20 -2.81 9.66
N TYR A 72 -5.57 -2.52 10.89
CA TYR A 72 -6.79 -1.76 11.17
C TYR A 72 -6.51 -0.27 11.05
N LEU A 73 -7.40 0.46 10.38
CA LEU A 73 -7.24 1.91 10.24
C LEU A 73 -7.37 2.63 11.60
N PHE A 74 -8.15 2.05 12.51
CA PHE A 74 -8.21 2.51 13.89
C PHE A 74 -6.85 2.34 14.58
N GLY A 75 -6.21 3.46 14.90
CA GLY A 75 -4.88 3.51 15.53
C GLY A 75 -3.73 2.96 14.67
N ALA A 76 -3.96 2.75 13.36
CA ALA A 76 -3.02 2.11 12.41
C ALA A 76 -2.38 0.81 12.96
N CYS A 77 -3.16 0.02 13.70
CA CYS A 77 -2.63 -1.16 14.40
C CYS A 77 -2.48 -2.34 13.43
N VAL A 78 -1.26 -2.88 13.34
CA VAL A 78 -1.00 -4.13 12.62
C VAL A 78 -1.39 -5.29 13.51
N THR A 79 -2.44 -6.01 13.14
CA THR A 79 -3.02 -7.09 13.96
C THR A 79 -2.55 -8.48 13.57
N SER A 80 -2.08 -8.66 12.33
CA SER A 80 -1.61 -9.96 11.84
C SER A 80 -0.44 -9.76 10.90
N TRP A 81 0.56 -10.63 11.01
CA TRP A 81 1.66 -10.74 10.05
C TRP A 81 1.94 -12.21 9.81
N LYS A 82 1.52 -12.72 8.66
CA LYS A 82 1.70 -14.11 8.27
C LYS A 82 2.88 -14.25 7.32
N VAL A 83 3.81 -15.13 7.69
CA VAL A 83 4.86 -15.58 6.78
C VAL A 83 4.29 -16.57 5.76
N PRO A 84 4.98 -16.83 4.63
CA PRO A 84 4.50 -17.76 3.60
C PRO A 84 4.24 -19.18 4.11
N SER A 85 4.82 -19.57 5.25
CA SER A 85 4.54 -20.84 5.93
C SER A 85 3.18 -20.87 6.65
N GLY A 86 2.40 -19.78 6.60
CA GLY A 86 1.07 -19.66 7.21
C GLY A 86 1.08 -19.33 8.71
N LYS A 87 2.25 -19.27 9.34
CA LYS A 87 2.38 -18.89 10.75
C LYS A 87 2.18 -17.38 10.93
N ASP A 88 1.27 -17.01 11.83
CA ASP A 88 1.15 -15.62 12.28
C ASP A 88 2.23 -15.31 13.31
N LEU A 89 2.93 -14.20 13.09
CA LEU A 89 4.00 -13.72 13.97
C LEU A 89 3.47 -12.78 15.05
N LEU A 90 2.28 -12.21 14.86
CA LEU A 90 1.67 -11.30 15.81
C LEU A 90 0.57 -12.01 16.58
N PHE A 91 0.43 -11.65 17.85
CA PHE A 91 -0.63 -12.15 18.70
C PHE A 91 -1.59 -11.01 19.05
N VAL A 92 -2.87 -11.24 18.76
CA VAL A 92 -3.98 -10.41 19.25
C VAL A 92 -4.74 -11.24 20.26
N ARG A 93 -5.11 -10.61 21.38
CA ARG A 93 -5.86 -11.31 22.41
C ARG A 93 -7.22 -11.77 21.86
N PRO A 94 -7.70 -12.96 22.27
CA PRO A 94 -8.99 -13.47 21.82
C PRO A 94 -10.18 -12.64 22.32
N ASP A 95 -9.99 -11.89 23.41
CA ASP A 95 -10.97 -10.97 23.99
C ASP A 95 -10.72 -9.50 23.61
N ALA A 96 -9.92 -9.26 22.56
CA ALA A 96 -9.71 -7.92 22.04
C ALA A 96 -11.03 -7.33 21.51
N VAL A 97 -11.31 -6.09 21.90
CA VAL A 97 -12.53 -5.37 21.50
C VAL A 97 -12.22 -4.48 20.30
N PHE A 98 -12.97 -4.67 19.20
CA PHE A 98 -12.82 -3.91 17.95
C PHE A 98 -13.99 -2.92 17.79
N ASN A 99 -14.12 -1.97 18.71
CA ASN A 99 -15.24 -1.01 18.71
C ASN A 99 -14.84 0.43 18.34
N GLY A 100 -13.55 0.67 18.05
CA GLY A 100 -13.04 2.00 17.73
C GLY A 100 -13.03 2.99 18.90
N GLN A 101 -13.18 2.52 20.14
CA GLN A 101 -13.11 3.37 21.34
C GLN A 101 -11.84 3.09 22.15
N LYS A 102 -11.42 1.82 22.23
CA LYS A 102 -10.23 1.40 22.98
C LYS A 102 -9.17 0.87 22.02
N PRO A 103 -7.87 1.01 22.34
CA PRO A 103 -6.81 0.40 21.55
C PRO A 103 -7.06 -1.10 21.41
N ILE A 104 -6.74 -1.63 20.23
CA ILE A 104 -6.80 -3.08 19.99
C ILE A 104 -5.75 -3.75 20.87
N SER A 105 -6.18 -4.75 21.65
CA SER A 105 -5.32 -5.47 22.59
C SER A 105 -4.46 -6.52 21.89
N GLY A 106 -3.27 -6.11 21.44
CA GLY A 106 -2.26 -6.97 20.81
C GLY A 106 -1.74 -6.39 19.50
N GLY A 107 -1.08 -7.21 18.69
CA GLY A 107 -0.46 -6.75 17.45
C GLY A 107 0.66 -5.73 17.69
N ILE A 108 0.69 -4.68 16.86
CA ILE A 108 1.65 -3.56 16.97
C ILE A 108 0.86 -2.27 17.23
N PRO A 109 0.53 -1.95 18.50
CA PRO A 109 -0.12 -0.70 18.85
C PRO A 109 0.88 0.47 18.75
N HIS A 110 0.39 1.63 18.30
CA HIS A 110 1.20 2.84 18.21
C HIS A 110 1.01 3.73 19.44
N CYS A 111 2.10 4.02 20.15
CA CYS A 111 2.10 4.87 21.34
C CYS A 111 2.68 6.25 20.98
N PHE A 112 1.81 7.23 20.78
CA PHE A 112 2.18 8.62 20.50
C PHE A 112 1.11 9.54 21.11
N PRO A 113 1.42 10.79 21.51
CA PRO A 113 2.76 11.37 21.70
C PRO A 113 3.40 11.02 23.05
N GLN A 114 2.64 10.38 23.96
CA GLN A 114 3.12 10.01 25.29
C GLN A 114 3.07 8.48 25.48
N PHE A 115 4.14 7.92 26.04
CA PHE A 115 4.19 6.53 26.47
C PHE A 115 3.92 6.42 27.97
N GLY A 116 3.15 5.40 28.38
CA GLY A 116 2.80 5.16 29.78
C GLY A 116 1.71 6.10 30.32
N PRO A 117 1.48 6.08 31.65
CA PRO A 117 0.47 6.91 32.29
C PRO A 117 0.84 8.39 32.25
N GLY A 118 -0.13 9.24 31.92
CA GLY A 118 0.10 10.67 31.81
C GLY A 118 -1.17 11.46 31.53
N PRO A 119 -1.06 12.80 31.47
CA PRO A 119 -2.19 13.68 31.23
C PRO A 119 -2.79 13.52 29.82
N MET A 120 -2.02 12.98 28.87
CA MET A 120 -2.48 12.77 27.50
C MET A 120 -3.04 11.36 27.33
N GLN A 121 -4.25 11.27 26.76
CA GLN A 121 -4.80 9.98 26.30
C GLN A 121 -3.91 9.42 25.18
N GLN A 122 -3.60 8.13 25.26
CA GLN A 122 -2.84 7.43 24.22
C GLN A 122 -3.69 7.38 22.95
N VAL A 123 -3.09 7.75 21.81
CA VAL A 123 -3.74 8.07 20.52
C VAL A 123 -4.25 6.84 19.76
N CYS A 124 -4.76 5.83 20.45
CA CYS A 124 -5.61 4.86 19.77
C CYS A 124 -6.87 5.52 19.18
N GLU A 125 -7.30 6.65 19.72
CA GLU A 125 -8.46 7.42 19.24
C GLU A 125 -8.06 8.37 18.09
N THR A 126 -8.04 7.84 16.87
CA THR A 126 -8.45 8.58 15.65
C THR A 126 -7.49 9.60 15.02
N CYS A 127 -6.18 9.61 15.31
CA CYS A 127 -5.24 10.50 14.59
C CYS A 127 -4.24 9.75 13.69
N ILE A 128 -4.73 9.02 12.67
CA ILE A 128 -4.04 8.78 11.38
C ILE A 128 -5.07 8.89 10.26
#